data_AF-A0A2N2KSW5-F1
#
_entry.id   AF-A0A2N2KSW5-F1
#
_cell.length_a   1.000
_cell.length_b   1.000
_cell.length_c   1.000
_cell.angle_alpha   90.00
_cell.angle_beta   90.00
_cell.angle_gamma   90.00
#
_symmetry.space_group_name_H-M   'P 1'
#
loop_
_entity.id
_entity.type
_entity.pdbx_description
1 polymer ?
#
loop_
_entity_poly.entity_id
_entity_poly.type
_entity_poly.pdbx_seq_one_letter_code
_entity_poly.pdbx_strand_id
1 'polypeptide(L)'
;MLKYLLPVCILFCLCVPVWGLQATHEAETIAIAIAKEIQTGEPIFLDLRTGEWTASLAQQLSKILIARGADIRDNPNSLHNPEFAMDSAEEGYKQINLNNYSISTAVLVQVTLNVKWQEQIEKNFFSYRSTRRPIYSFETKQIHLPDQRLTKVSSYDFSRADSPEREDSRLRLRWFEPLVAATAIGSMIFLLWNFD
;
A
#
# COMPACT_ATOMS: atom_id res chain seq x y z
N MET A 1 -25.49 3.46 -31.23
CA MET A 1 -24.98 3.49 -29.85
C MET A 1 -23.50 3.10 -29.73
N LEU A 2 -22.91 2.29 -30.62
CA LEU A 2 -21.50 1.86 -30.54
C LEU A 2 -20.44 2.98 -30.68
N LYS A 3 -20.76 4.09 -31.36
CA LYS A 3 -19.79 5.18 -31.68
C LYS A 3 -19.26 5.93 -30.46
N TYR A 4 -19.98 5.92 -29.34
CA TYR A 4 -19.55 6.57 -28.09
C TYR A 4 -18.91 5.59 -27.10
N LEU A 5 -18.98 4.28 -27.36
CA LEU A 5 -18.41 3.26 -26.48
C LEU A 5 -16.88 3.19 -26.60
N LEU A 6 -16.37 3.37 -27.82
CA LEU A 6 -14.93 3.37 -28.12
C LEU A 6 -14.16 4.53 -27.44
N PRO A 7 -14.60 5.81 -27.47
CA PRO A 7 -13.92 6.87 -26.74
C PRO A 7 -14.01 6.69 -25.21
N VAL A 8 -15.10 6.13 -24.70
CA VAL A 8 -15.24 5.82 -23.25
C VAL A 8 -14.27 4.71 -22.83
N CYS A 9 -14.10 3.66 -23.63
CA CYS A 9 -13.11 2.62 -23.36
C CYS A 9 -11.67 3.15 -23.42
N ILE A 10 -11.34 4.02 -24.38
CA ILE A 10 -10.00 4.64 -24.46
C ILE A 10 -9.74 5.53 -23.24
N LEU A 11 -10.72 6.34 -22.83
CA LEU A 11 -10.61 7.18 -21.65
C LEU A 11 -10.41 6.32 -20.38
N PHE A 12 -11.15 5.22 -20.26
CA PHE A 12 -11.03 4.31 -19.13
C PHE A 12 -9.65 3.63 -19.09
N CYS A 13 -9.13 3.17 -20.23
CA CYS A 13 -7.79 2.59 -20.32
C CYS A 13 -6.68 3.59 -19.97
N LEU A 14 -6.88 4.89 -20.19
CA LEU A 14 -5.90 5.93 -19.85
C LEU A 14 -5.95 6.33 -18.36
N CYS A 15 -7.12 6.25 -17.71
CA CYS A 15 -7.27 6.65 -16.31
C CYS A 15 -6.92 5.54 -15.31
N VAL A 16 -7.20 4.27 -15.62
CA VAL A 16 -6.86 3.11 -14.76
C VAL A 16 -5.37 3.03 -14.36
N PRO A 17 -4.37 3.26 -15.24
CA PRO A 17 -2.96 3.16 -14.85
C PRO A 17 -2.51 4.26 -13.88
N VAL A 18 -3.25 5.38 -13.78
CA VAL A 18 -2.88 6.49 -12.87
C VAL A 18 -2.96 6.05 -11.41
N TRP A 19 -3.95 5.22 -11.05
CA TRP A 19 -4.10 4.70 -9.70
C TRP A 19 -2.99 3.71 -9.33
N GLY A 20 -2.54 2.90 -10.29
CA GLY A 20 -1.39 2.01 -10.11
C GLY A 20 -0.08 2.78 -9.94
N LEU A 21 0.10 3.89 -10.69
CA LEU A 21 1.32 4.71 -10.62
C LEU A 21 1.53 5.32 -9.23
N GLN A 22 0.46 5.78 -8.59
CA GLN A 22 0.56 6.37 -7.25
C GLN A 22 1.08 5.35 -6.22
N ALA A 23 0.51 4.15 -6.18
CA ALA A 23 0.95 3.10 -5.26
C ALA A 23 2.41 2.69 -5.50
N THR A 24 2.87 2.70 -6.76
CA THR A 24 4.28 2.41 -7.07
C THR A 24 5.23 3.51 -6.61
N HIS A 25 4.84 4.78 -6.74
CA HIS A 25 5.67 5.90 -6.28
C HIS A 25 5.73 5.97 -4.75
N GLU A 26 4.60 5.76 -4.06
CA GLU A 26 4.56 5.64 -2.60
C GLU A 26 5.49 4.49 -2.14
N ALA A 27 5.37 3.32 -2.75
CA ALA A 27 6.21 2.16 -2.44
C ALA A 27 7.70 2.44 -2.68
N GLU A 28 8.08 3.20 -3.72
CA GLU A 28 9.45 3.60 -3.96
C GLU A 28 10.00 4.45 -2.82
N THR A 29 9.25 5.46 -2.36
CA THR A 29 9.69 6.31 -1.24
C THR A 29 9.87 5.52 0.05
N ILE A 30 8.95 4.59 0.34
CA ILE A 30 9.02 3.71 1.51
C ILE A 30 10.21 2.75 1.37
N ALA A 31 10.40 2.14 0.20
CA ALA A 31 11.49 1.20 -0.06
C ALA A 31 12.87 1.87 0.08
N ILE A 32 13.05 3.12 -0.35
CA ILE A 32 14.30 3.87 -0.16
C ILE A 32 14.62 4.03 1.34
N ALA A 33 13.60 4.39 2.15
CA ALA A 33 13.75 4.58 3.58
C ALA A 33 14.13 3.26 4.28
N ILE A 34 13.41 2.18 4.01
CA ILE A 34 13.68 0.85 4.58
C ILE A 34 15.04 0.33 4.12
N ALA A 35 15.36 0.41 2.83
CA ALA A 35 16.61 -0.10 2.29
C ALA A 35 17.83 0.58 2.92
N LYS A 36 17.75 1.86 3.29
CA LYS A 36 18.85 2.58 3.99
C LYS A 36 19.25 1.90 5.31
N GLU A 37 18.35 1.17 5.94
CA GLU A 37 18.56 0.57 7.25
C GLU A 37 19.01 -0.89 7.21
N ILE A 38 18.88 -1.54 6.05
CA ILE A 38 19.27 -2.93 5.79
C ILE A 38 20.76 -3.01 5.50
N GLN A 39 21.45 -3.95 6.14
CA GLN A 39 22.87 -4.21 5.92
C GLN A 39 23.05 -5.17 4.74
N THR A 40 23.96 -4.86 3.81
CA THR A 40 24.12 -5.58 2.53
C THR A 40 25.33 -6.54 2.49
N GLY A 41 25.73 -7.09 3.63
CA GLY A 41 26.92 -7.96 3.73
C GLY A 41 26.65 -9.46 3.61
N GLU A 42 25.41 -9.89 3.82
CA GLU A 42 25.00 -11.30 3.87
C GLU A 42 23.83 -11.56 2.91
N PRO A 43 23.57 -12.81 2.52
CA PRO A 43 22.38 -13.16 1.74
C PRO A 43 21.10 -12.78 2.49
N ILE A 44 20.16 -12.15 1.77
CA ILE A 44 18.93 -11.59 2.35
C ILE A 44 17.71 -12.37 1.84
N PHE A 45 16.85 -12.75 2.77
CA PHE A 45 15.49 -13.20 2.50
C PHE A 45 14.50 -12.10 2.87
N LEU A 46 13.56 -11.80 1.98
CA LEU A 46 12.53 -10.77 2.21
C LEU A 46 11.19 -11.44 2.56
N ASP A 47 10.60 -11.06 3.70
CA ASP A 47 9.21 -11.36 4.04
C ASP A 47 8.44 -10.05 4.23
N LEU A 48 7.46 -9.78 3.37
CA LEU A 48 6.78 -8.50 3.30
C LEU A 48 5.28 -8.69 3.57
N ARG A 49 4.81 -8.09 4.66
CA ARG A 49 3.40 -8.10 5.10
C ARG A 49 2.88 -6.69 5.13
N THR A 50 2.69 -6.10 3.95
CA THR A 50 2.39 -4.66 3.80
C THR A 50 1.06 -4.38 3.10
N GLY A 51 0.17 -5.37 3.02
CA GLY A 51 -1.18 -5.19 2.46
C GLY A 51 -1.12 -4.80 0.98
N GLU A 52 -1.73 -3.66 0.63
CA GLU A 52 -1.82 -3.15 -0.74
C GLU A 52 -0.45 -2.86 -1.38
N TRP A 53 0.55 -2.51 -0.57
CA TRP A 53 1.90 -2.22 -1.06
C TRP A 53 2.78 -3.46 -1.20
N THR A 54 2.31 -4.66 -0.84
CA THR A 54 3.20 -5.85 -0.78
C THR A 54 3.91 -6.12 -2.11
N ALA A 55 3.17 -6.15 -3.22
CA ALA A 55 3.75 -6.44 -4.53
C ALA A 55 4.67 -5.30 -5.02
N SER A 56 4.22 -4.04 -4.92
CA SER A 56 4.99 -2.89 -5.39
C SER A 56 6.23 -2.64 -4.54
N LEU A 57 6.13 -2.80 -3.22
CA LEU A 57 7.23 -2.65 -2.28
C LEU A 57 8.24 -3.80 -2.41
N ALA A 58 7.80 -5.03 -2.62
CA ALA A 58 8.71 -6.14 -2.93
C ALA A 58 9.57 -5.84 -4.16
N GLN A 59 8.93 -5.42 -5.25
CA GLN A 59 9.63 -5.12 -6.49
C GLN A 59 10.64 -3.97 -6.32
N GLN A 60 10.21 -2.85 -5.71
CA GLN A 60 11.07 -1.67 -5.56
C GLN A 60 12.19 -1.91 -4.55
N LEU A 61 11.91 -2.57 -3.43
CA LEU A 61 12.90 -2.87 -2.41
C LEU A 61 13.95 -3.84 -2.95
N SER A 62 13.55 -4.89 -3.66
CA SER A 62 14.48 -5.81 -4.33
C SER A 62 15.36 -5.08 -5.34
N LYS A 63 14.78 -4.21 -6.18
CA LYS A 63 15.53 -3.40 -7.14
C LYS A 63 16.60 -2.53 -6.46
N ILE A 64 16.24 -1.85 -5.37
CA ILE A 64 17.16 -0.97 -4.64
C ILE A 64 18.27 -1.78 -3.95
N LEU A 65 17.93 -2.91 -3.33
CA LEU A 65 18.90 -3.77 -2.65
C LEU A 65 19.88 -4.43 -3.63
N ILE A 66 19.40 -4.95 -4.77
CA ILE A 66 20.25 -5.51 -5.83
C ILE A 66 21.19 -4.44 -6.39
N ALA A 67 20.69 -3.21 -6.60
CA ALA A 67 21.52 -2.09 -7.04
C ALA A 67 22.64 -1.74 -6.04
N ARG A 68 22.48 -2.08 -4.75
CA ARG A 68 23.51 -1.93 -3.71
C ARG A 68 24.43 -3.14 -3.57
N GLY A 69 24.24 -4.17 -4.40
CA GLY A 69 25.04 -5.40 -4.38
C GLY A 69 24.56 -6.44 -3.35
N ALA A 70 23.32 -6.35 -2.87
CA ALA A 70 22.76 -7.38 -2.01
C ALA A 70 22.47 -8.68 -2.79
N ASP A 71 22.81 -9.83 -2.19
CA ASP A 71 22.37 -11.16 -2.67
C ASP A 71 20.97 -11.44 -2.10
N ILE A 72 19.93 -11.24 -2.91
CA ILE A 72 18.55 -11.51 -2.53
C ILE A 72 18.15 -12.90 -2.99
N ARG A 73 17.58 -13.69 -2.09
CA ARG A 73 17.10 -15.04 -2.39
C ARG A 73 15.62 -15.17 -2.07
N ASP A 74 14.92 -15.84 -2.98
CA ASP A 74 13.50 -16.14 -2.80
C ASP A 74 13.33 -17.39 -1.95
N ASN A 75 12.39 -17.33 -1.01
CA ASN A 75 11.96 -18.48 -0.23
C ASN A 75 10.69 -19.09 -0.87
N PRO A 76 10.77 -20.26 -1.53
CA PRO A 76 9.63 -20.92 -2.14
C PRO A 76 8.62 -21.42 -1.11
N ASN A 77 9.04 -21.57 0.16
CA ASN A 77 8.18 -21.99 1.27
C ASN A 77 7.59 -20.79 2.03
N SER A 78 7.73 -19.57 1.50
CA SER A 78 7.05 -18.40 2.07
C SER A 78 5.53 -18.57 1.93
N LEU A 79 4.77 -18.15 2.94
CA LEU A 79 3.29 -18.16 2.96
C LEU A 79 2.64 -17.45 1.75
N HIS A 80 3.42 -16.66 1.00
CA HIS A 80 2.98 -15.97 -0.20
C HIS A 80 3.16 -16.75 -1.51
N ASN A 81 3.72 -17.96 -1.49
CA ASN A 81 3.78 -18.81 -2.68
C ASN A 81 2.44 -19.56 -2.86
N PRO A 82 1.66 -19.28 -3.93
CA PRO A 82 0.35 -19.91 -4.13
C PRO A 82 0.40 -21.44 -4.33
N GLU A 83 1.57 -22.03 -4.50
CA GLU A 83 1.73 -23.46 -4.82
C GLU A 83 1.78 -24.41 -3.62
N PHE A 84 1.92 -23.93 -2.37
CA PHE A 84 2.05 -24.81 -1.20
C PHE A 84 1.04 -24.51 -0.09
N ALA A 85 -0.12 -25.16 -0.18
CA ALA A 85 -1.12 -25.23 0.88
C ALA A 85 -1.36 -26.70 1.28
N MET A 86 -0.40 -27.33 1.94
CA MET A 86 -0.61 -28.54 2.75
C MET A 86 0.49 -28.63 3.82
N ASP A 87 0.22 -28.02 4.97
CA ASP A 87 0.15 -28.73 6.26
C ASP A 87 0.09 -27.73 7.41
N SER A 88 -0.98 -27.87 8.18
CA SER A 88 -1.26 -27.17 9.43
C SER A 88 -0.17 -27.42 10.48
N ALA A 89 0.55 -26.38 10.92
CA ALA A 89 0.95 -26.18 12.33
C ALA A 89 1.87 -24.95 12.48
N GLU A 90 1.36 -23.98 13.25
CA GLU A 90 2.09 -23.07 14.14
C GLU A 90 3.03 -22.02 13.50
N GLU A 91 2.68 -20.75 13.74
CA GLU A 91 3.52 -19.54 13.73
C GLU A 91 4.72 -19.54 12.77
N GLY A 92 4.49 -19.03 11.56
CA GLY A 92 5.31 -18.02 10.86
C GLY A 92 6.82 -18.19 10.63
N TYR A 93 7.46 -19.23 11.16
CA TYR A 93 8.93 -19.36 11.23
C TYR A 93 9.46 -20.70 10.68
N LYS A 94 8.58 -21.62 10.25
CA LYS A 94 9.00 -22.79 9.44
C LYS A 94 9.25 -22.33 8.00
N GLN A 95 10.38 -22.51 7.34
CA GLN A 95 11.66 -23.15 7.65
C GLN A 95 12.56 -22.68 6.50
N ILE A 96 13.26 -21.54 6.62
CA ILE A 96 14.30 -21.21 5.64
C ILE A 96 15.45 -22.16 5.92
N ASN A 97 15.47 -23.27 5.19
CA ASN A 97 16.55 -24.24 5.27
C ASN A 97 17.72 -23.74 4.42
N LEU A 98 18.73 -23.16 5.08
CA LEU A 98 19.91 -22.59 4.43
C LEU A 98 20.68 -23.62 3.59
N ASN A 99 20.56 -24.91 3.92
CA ASN A 99 21.18 -26.01 3.18
C ASN A 99 20.69 -26.11 1.73
N ASN A 100 19.41 -25.77 1.46
CA ASN A 100 18.85 -25.80 0.10
C ASN A 100 19.53 -24.77 -0.83
N TYR A 101 20.16 -23.76 -0.23
CA TYR A 101 20.81 -22.66 -0.91
C TYR A 101 22.34 -22.72 -0.82
N SER A 102 22.89 -23.76 -0.19
CA SER A 102 24.33 -23.91 0.08
C SER A 102 24.93 -22.71 0.82
N ILE A 103 24.19 -22.13 1.77
CA ILE A 103 24.63 -20.98 2.59
C ILE A 103 24.76 -21.40 4.05
N SER A 104 25.68 -20.79 4.79
CA SER A 104 25.82 -20.95 6.24
C SER A 104 25.06 -19.91 7.07
N THR A 105 25.02 -18.64 6.64
CA THR A 105 24.41 -17.51 7.35
C THR A 105 23.58 -16.65 6.41
N ALA A 106 22.47 -16.10 6.89
CA ALA A 106 21.61 -15.20 6.11
C ALA A 106 20.83 -14.25 7.02
N VAL A 107 20.31 -13.17 6.44
CA VAL A 107 19.44 -12.22 7.14
C VAL A 107 18.02 -12.31 6.59
N LEU A 108 17.06 -12.61 7.45
CA LEU A 108 15.64 -12.45 7.15
C LEU A 108 15.21 -11.03 7.50
N VAL A 109 14.77 -10.28 6.49
CA VAL A 109 14.18 -8.96 6.65
C VAL A 109 12.68 -9.10 6.56
N GLN A 110 12.01 -8.89 7.69
CA GLN A 110 10.57 -8.92 7.79
C GLN A 110 10.02 -7.49 7.88
N VAL A 111 9.15 -7.10 6.96
CA VAL A 111 8.47 -5.79 7.00
C VAL A 111 7.00 -6.01 7.27
N THR A 112 6.49 -5.47 8.37
CA THR A 112 5.07 -5.55 8.76
C THR A 112 4.45 -4.15 8.75
N LEU A 113 3.26 -4.03 8.16
CA LEU A 113 2.49 -2.80 8.19
C LEU A 113 1.56 -2.76 9.40
N ASN A 114 1.69 -1.72 10.21
CA ASN A 114 0.79 -1.38 11.30
C ASN A 114 0.06 -0.07 10.99
N VAL A 115 -1.27 -0.06 11.00
CA VAL A 115 -2.06 1.18 10.78
C VAL A 115 -2.39 1.80 12.13
N LYS A 116 -1.86 3.01 12.37
CA LYS A 116 -2.14 3.82 13.56
C LYS A 116 -3.08 4.96 13.19
N TRP A 117 -3.86 5.45 14.15
CA TRP A 117 -4.71 6.63 13.95
C TRP A 117 -4.11 7.82 14.71
N GLN A 118 -3.88 8.93 14.01
CA GLN A 118 -3.42 10.17 14.62
C GLN A 118 -4.57 11.18 14.64
N GLU A 119 -4.82 11.76 15.82
CA GLU A 119 -5.77 12.84 15.99
C GLU A 119 -5.05 14.18 15.78
N GLN A 120 -5.45 14.93 14.77
CA GLN A 120 -5.01 16.29 14.52
C GLN A 120 -6.12 17.25 14.96
N ILE A 121 -5.80 18.04 16.00
CA ILE A 121 -6.70 19.06 16.54
C ILE A 121 -6.33 20.40 15.92
N GLU A 122 -7.23 20.94 15.12
CA GLU A 122 -7.14 22.31 14.61
C GLU A 122 -7.96 23.22 15.54
N LYS A 123 -7.26 24.11 16.25
CA LYS A 123 -7.87 25.14 17.09
C LYS A 123 -7.74 26.49 16.40
N ASN A 124 -8.87 27.12 16.13
CA ASN A 124 -8.95 28.51 15.69
C ASN A 124 -9.78 29.31 16.72
N PHE A 125 -9.70 30.63 16.70
CA PHE A 125 -10.42 31.50 17.65
C PHE A 125 -11.94 31.28 17.68
N PHE A 126 -12.54 30.83 16.57
CA PHE A 126 -13.98 30.59 16.43
C PHE A 126 -14.36 29.13 16.14
N SER A 127 -13.39 28.23 16.03
CA SER A 127 -13.70 26.83 15.70
C SER A 127 -12.73 25.85 16.34
N TYR A 128 -13.29 24.72 16.77
CA TYR A 128 -12.56 23.55 17.22
C TYR A 128 -12.91 22.39 16.30
N ARG A 129 -11.91 21.83 15.61
CA ARG A 129 -12.10 20.65 14.76
C ARG A 129 -11.06 19.60 15.14
N SER A 130 -11.55 18.41 15.47
CA SER A 130 -10.71 17.21 15.57
C SER A 130 -10.89 16.39 14.31
N THR A 131 -9.77 16.03 13.67
CA THR A 131 -9.75 15.13 12.51
C THR A 131 -8.84 13.95 12.83
N ARG A 132 -9.26 12.74 12.47
CA ARG A 132 -8.43 11.54 12.59
C ARG A 132 -7.89 11.19 11.21
N ARG A 133 -6.59 10.87 11.13
CA ARG A 133 -5.94 10.43 9.90
C ARG A 133 -5.19 9.13 10.14
N PRO A 134 -5.19 8.19 9.18
CA PRO A 134 -4.38 6.99 9.28
C PRO A 134 -2.90 7.33 9.04
N ILE A 135 -2.03 6.81 9.89
CA ILE A 135 -0.58 6.74 9.68
C ILE A 135 -0.23 5.27 9.42
N TYR A 136 0.49 5.04 8.33
CA TYR A 136 1.00 3.72 7.97
C TYR A 136 2.40 3.55 8.56
N SER A 137 2.54 2.72 9.58
CA SER A 137 3.78 2.47 10.31
C SER A 137 4.38 1.15 9.84
N PHE A 138 5.50 1.20 9.13
CA PHE A 138 6.21 0.05 8.62
C PHE A 138 7.28 -0.38 9.62
N GLU A 139 7.06 -1.51 10.28
CA GLU A 139 8.00 -2.11 11.21
C GLU A 139 8.89 -3.10 10.47
N THR A 140 10.21 -2.85 10.48
CA THR A 140 11.21 -3.71 9.85
C THR A 140 12.00 -4.45 10.92
N LYS A 141 12.03 -5.78 10.85
CA LYS A 141 12.79 -6.66 11.71
C LYS A 141 13.87 -7.36 10.89
N GLN A 142 15.10 -7.33 11.37
CA GLN A 142 16.21 -8.08 10.79
C GLN A 142 16.55 -9.22 11.73
N ILE A 143 16.44 -10.45 11.23
CA ILE A 143 16.65 -11.69 11.99
C ILE A 143 17.81 -12.43 11.34
N HIS A 144 18.85 -12.73 12.09
CA HIS A 144 19.98 -13.52 11.63
C HIS A 144 19.64 -15.01 11.68
N LEU A 145 19.93 -15.74 10.61
CA LEU A 145 19.74 -17.17 10.45
C LEU A 145 21.11 -17.88 10.42
N PRO A 146 21.24 -19.09 10.99
CA PRO A 146 20.17 -19.94 11.52
C PRO A 146 19.76 -19.64 12.98
N ASP A 147 20.51 -18.80 13.69
CA ASP A 147 20.36 -18.57 15.13
C ASP A 147 19.03 -17.91 15.56
N GLN A 148 18.22 -17.46 14.60
CA GLN A 148 16.96 -16.71 14.79
C GLN A 148 17.13 -15.49 15.70
N ARG A 149 18.32 -14.91 15.72
CA ARG A 149 18.62 -13.77 16.58
C ARG A 149 18.13 -12.49 15.92
N LEU A 150 17.27 -11.75 16.62
CA LEU A 150 16.88 -10.40 16.21
C LEU A 150 18.09 -9.46 16.30
N THR A 151 18.53 -8.92 15.17
CA THR A 151 19.68 -8.01 15.10
C THR A 151 19.25 -6.56 15.19
N LYS A 152 18.15 -6.20 14.52
CA LYS A 152 17.67 -4.82 14.46
C LYS A 152 16.16 -4.76 14.28
N VAL A 153 15.53 -3.81 14.97
CA VAL A 153 14.14 -3.41 14.73
C VAL A 153 14.14 -1.93 14.42
N SER A 154 13.40 -1.55 13.40
CA SER A 154 13.16 -0.15 13.04
C SER A 154 11.72 0.06 12.63
N SER A 155 11.28 1.31 12.71
CA SER A 155 9.93 1.71 12.32
C SER A 155 10.00 2.95 11.45
N TYR A 156 9.30 2.90 10.32
CA TYR A 156 9.16 4.03 9.41
C TYR A 156 7.69 4.41 9.29
N ASP A 157 7.35 5.64 9.67
CA ASP A 157 5.99 6.15 9.59
C ASP A 157 5.78 6.92 8.29
N PHE A 158 4.80 6.50 7.51
CA PHE A 158 4.40 7.10 6.25
C PHE A 158 2.98 7.69 6.36
N SER A 159 2.84 8.95 5.96
CA SER A 159 1.55 9.62 5.84
C SER A 159 1.28 9.96 4.39
N ARG A 160 0.16 9.47 3.83
CA ARG A 160 -0.29 9.82 2.48
C ARG A 160 -0.70 11.30 2.47
N ALA A 161 0.02 12.13 1.70
CA ALA A 161 -0.23 13.57 1.61
C ALA A 161 -1.63 13.90 1.05
N ASP A 162 -2.08 13.06 0.11
CA ASP A 162 -3.37 13.11 -0.59
C ASP A 162 -4.30 12.00 -0.12
N SER A 163 -4.47 11.82 1.20
CA SER A 163 -5.58 11.01 1.67
C SER A 163 -6.88 11.67 1.22
N PRO A 164 -7.82 10.97 0.55
CA PRO A 164 -9.11 11.53 0.15
C PRO A 164 -9.95 12.01 1.34
N GLU A 165 -9.56 11.69 2.58
CA GLU A 165 -10.16 12.26 3.79
C GLU A 165 -9.75 13.72 4.06
N ARG A 166 -8.70 14.20 3.38
CA ARG A 166 -8.32 15.62 3.34
C ARG A 166 -9.20 16.41 2.36
N GLU A 167 -9.91 15.73 1.46
CA GLU A 167 -10.96 16.37 0.70
C GLU A 167 -12.11 16.67 1.66
N ASP A 168 -12.13 17.93 2.06
CA ASP A 168 -13.27 18.61 2.65
C ASP A 168 -14.59 18.01 2.14
N SER A 169 -15.51 17.82 3.09
CA SER A 169 -16.94 17.60 2.90
C SER A 169 -17.62 18.49 1.84
N ARG A 170 -16.92 19.45 1.23
CA ARG A 170 -17.29 20.27 0.08
C ARG A 170 -17.45 19.47 -1.22
N LEU A 171 -16.63 18.44 -1.48
CA LEU A 171 -16.76 17.64 -2.72
C LEU A 171 -17.92 16.65 -2.66
N ARG A 172 -18.31 16.19 -1.45
CA ARG A 172 -19.47 15.29 -1.28
C ARG A 172 -20.82 15.95 -1.58
N LEU A 173 -20.91 17.28 -1.54
CA LEU A 173 -22.11 18.02 -1.94
C LEU A 173 -22.23 18.21 -3.46
N ARG A 174 -21.10 18.26 -4.19
CA ARG A 174 -21.08 18.61 -5.62
C ARG A 174 -21.54 17.53 -6.59
N TRP A 175 -21.57 16.25 -6.21
CA TRP A 175 -22.17 15.20 -7.04
C TRP A 175 -23.67 15.03 -6.78
N PHE A 176 -24.14 15.48 -5.62
CA PHE A 176 -25.55 15.51 -5.26
C PHE A 176 -26.29 16.67 -5.93
N GLU A 177 -25.65 17.85 -6.02
CA GLU A 177 -26.20 19.05 -6.66
C GLU A 177 -26.68 18.85 -8.12
N PRO A 178 -25.89 18.28 -9.05
CA PRO A 178 -26.32 18.10 -10.43
C PRO A 178 -27.46 17.10 -10.55
N LEU A 179 -27.50 16.06 -9.71
CA LEU A 179 -28.54 15.04 -9.75
C LEU A 179 -29.87 15.58 -9.21
N VAL A 180 -29.83 16.37 -8.13
CA VAL A 180 -31.01 17.08 -7.60
C VAL A 180 -31.46 18.20 -8.53
N ALA A 181 -30.52 18.94 -9.14
CA ALA A 181 -30.87 19.95 -10.13
C ALA A 181 -31.53 19.32 -11.37
N ALA A 182 -31.01 18.18 -11.84
CA ALA A 182 -31.60 17.46 -12.98
C ALA A 182 -33.00 16.91 -12.65
N THR A 183 -33.23 16.37 -11.45
CA THR A 183 -34.56 15.90 -11.04
C THR A 183 -35.54 17.06 -10.84
N ALA A 184 -35.09 18.18 -10.29
CA ALA A 184 -35.91 19.39 -10.16
C ALA A 184 -36.31 19.95 -11.53
N ILE A 185 -35.36 20.11 -12.45
CA ILE A 185 -35.63 20.55 -13.83
C ILE A 185 -36.56 19.57 -14.55
N GLY A 186 -36.31 18.26 -14.43
CA GLY A 186 -37.17 17.21 -14.98
C GLY A 186 -38.60 17.28 -14.45
N SER A 187 -38.77 17.50 -13.14
CA SER A 187 -40.09 17.67 -12.52
C SER A 187 -40.80 18.93 -13.00
N MET A 188 -40.07 20.03 -13.19
CA MET A 188 -40.61 21.30 -13.69
C MET A 188 -41.07 21.15 -15.15
N ILE A 189 -40.27 20.51 -16.01
CA ILE A 189 -40.65 20.20 -17.40
C ILE A 189 -41.87 19.28 -17.44
N PHE A 190 -41.91 18.25 -16.59
CA PHE A 190 -43.05 17.34 -16.51
C PHE A 190 -44.33 18.06 -16.07
N LEU A 191 -44.26 18.94 -15.07
CA LEU A 191 -45.39 19.74 -14.64
C LEU A 191 -45.85 20.70 -15.75
N LEU A 192 -44.93 21.42 -16.40
CA LEU A 192 -45.26 22.31 -17.52
C LEU A 192 -45.86 21.56 -18.72
N TRP A 193 -45.48 20.30 -18.93
CA TRP A 193 -46.01 19.48 -20.02
C TRP A 193 -47.41 18.91 -19.72
N ASN A 194 -47.71 18.62 -18.45
CA ASN A 194 -48.99 18.02 -18.05
C ASN A 194 -50.03 19.05 -17.58
N PHE A 195 -49.71 20.34 -17.62
CA PHE A 195 -50.65 21.45 -17.37
C PHE A 195 -51.08 22.13 -18.68
N ASP A 196 -51.49 21.30 -19.65
CA ASP A 196 -52.52 21.64 -20.65
C ASP A 196 -53.80 20.87 -20.31
#